data_AF-A0A7X0B0T6-F1
#
_entry.id   AF-A0A7X0B0T6-F1
#
_cell.length_a   1.000
_cell.length_b   1.000
_cell.length_c   1.000
_cell.angle_alpha   90.00
_cell.angle_beta   90.00
_cell.angle_gamma   90.00
#
_symmetry.space_group_name_H-M   'P 1'
#
loop_
_entity.id
_entity.type
_entity.pdbx_description
1 polymer ?
#
loop_
_entity_poly.entity_id
_entity_poly.type
_entity_poly.pdbx_seq_one_letter_code
_entity_poly.pdbx_strand_id
1 'polypeptide(L)'
;MPWLSGVQHRGARLLARLRDAWAPPSPVAWLTIAGAMLLMLWPALLNGFPIVFFDTGGYIETAVLHKPVEGRSLAYGLFLQATSLNWRTLWGPVVAQAALTLWLLHQLRAGLTPGGDPGRIATLALVLLLSLCTGMAWYTAQLMPDLTVPWVVATLWLLAFRWDSLTWTSRLGIAAVGLLSLLSHMSGMALGIGLVGVLGLMKAIGGALRPRSWRALRLLPPAALVAGSVMALPLLNGVVTGQATLTPGGPLFLFGSLLQQGHVRRLLDERCADDPHAYALCPLRHRLPTTADEFLWGGDSPLVTLGGWQAMTPEAARLNAAVMRRYPIALALSSLQAGLEQFFRVQTGDGLDEYHGGTREVMHLWLARLEPAYLKADQQNEGPTPGMADLSNYLAVPLAYVALAMLAALIPQAVRRRDGVALGALLFLWAALAGNALICGALSNPHDRYQNRLVWLVPVFALALNSRLRALAGVEAEPAIVVPNAPLLPGLLRRRWPRIALPRPADAPALGLRVPEIAVIDLTVADLAAVNLAAEQAPASLP
;
A
#
# COMPACT_ATOMS: atom_id res chain seq x y z
N MET A 1 44.67 18.13 -37.89
CA MET A 1 43.23 17.78 -38.02
C MET A 1 42.65 17.39 -36.65
N PRO A 2 42.09 18.32 -35.84
CA PRO A 2 41.62 17.99 -34.48
C PRO A 2 40.21 17.37 -34.43
N TRP A 3 39.42 17.44 -35.50
CA TRP A 3 37.99 17.09 -35.48
C TRP A 3 37.70 15.56 -35.52
N LEU A 4 38.62 14.74 -36.04
CA LEU A 4 38.38 13.30 -36.24
C LEU A 4 38.51 12.48 -34.94
N SER A 5 39.43 12.84 -34.04
CA SER A 5 39.64 12.14 -32.76
C SER A 5 38.46 12.31 -31.79
N GLY A 6 37.82 13.48 -31.79
CA GLY A 6 36.63 13.76 -30.97
C GLY A 6 35.42 12.90 -31.31
N VAL A 7 35.26 12.51 -32.58
CA VAL A 7 34.16 11.64 -33.06
C VAL A 7 34.40 10.19 -32.63
N GLN A 8 35.61 9.65 -32.83
CA GLN A 8 35.95 8.29 -32.42
C GLN A 8 35.78 8.09 -30.90
N HIS A 9 36.21 9.04 -30.06
CA HIS A 9 36.02 8.96 -28.60
C HIS A 9 34.57 9.14 -28.11
N ARG A 10 33.66 9.68 -28.95
CA ARG A 10 32.22 9.69 -28.65
C ARG A 10 31.57 8.39 -29.11
N GLY A 11 31.91 7.89 -30.30
CA GLY A 11 31.45 6.59 -30.81
C GLY A 11 31.82 5.44 -29.88
N ALA A 12 33.09 5.35 -29.45
CA ALA A 12 33.55 4.31 -28.52
C ALA A 12 32.85 4.36 -27.16
N ARG A 13 32.55 5.56 -26.62
CA ARG A 13 31.80 5.71 -25.35
C ARG A 13 30.31 5.39 -25.51
N LEU A 14 29.71 5.65 -26.67
CA LEU A 14 28.35 5.23 -26.98
C LEU A 14 28.27 3.71 -27.12
N LEU A 15 29.19 3.10 -27.86
CA LEU A 15 29.30 1.65 -28.03
C LEU A 15 29.61 0.93 -26.71
N ALA A 16 30.45 1.48 -25.84
CA ALA A 16 30.67 0.93 -24.50
C ALA A 16 29.39 0.98 -23.65
N ARG A 17 28.69 2.12 -23.61
CA ARG A 17 27.40 2.24 -22.90
C ARG A 17 26.31 1.32 -23.46
N LEU A 18 26.27 1.11 -24.77
CA LEU A 18 25.37 0.14 -25.38
C LEU A 18 25.78 -1.29 -25.03
N ARG A 19 27.08 -1.62 -25.08
CA ARG A 19 27.58 -2.95 -24.69
C ARG A 19 27.30 -3.26 -23.22
N ASP A 20 27.45 -2.29 -22.32
CA ASP A 20 27.19 -2.46 -20.90
C ASP A 20 25.67 -2.51 -20.59
N ALA A 21 24.84 -1.83 -21.40
CA ALA A 21 23.38 -1.92 -21.31
C ALA A 21 22.80 -3.24 -21.87
N TRP A 22 23.53 -3.92 -22.76
CA TRP A 22 23.17 -5.21 -23.37
C TRP A 22 24.01 -6.39 -22.85
N ALA A 23 24.91 -6.15 -21.89
CA ALA A 23 25.69 -7.20 -21.25
C ALA A 23 24.73 -8.12 -20.47
N PRO A 24 24.81 -9.46 -20.65
CA PRO A 24 23.97 -10.37 -19.88
C PRO A 24 24.24 -10.17 -18.38
N PRO A 25 23.22 -10.28 -17.51
CA PRO A 25 23.42 -10.13 -16.08
C PRO A 25 24.48 -11.12 -15.59
N SER A 26 25.42 -10.65 -14.76
CA SER A 26 26.45 -11.52 -14.19
C SER A 26 25.84 -12.70 -13.42
N PRO A 27 26.54 -13.83 -13.23
CA PRO A 27 25.98 -14.98 -12.50
C PRO A 27 25.43 -14.60 -11.11
N VAL A 28 26.11 -13.69 -10.41
CA VAL A 28 25.66 -13.12 -9.13
C VAL A 28 24.33 -12.36 -9.26
N ALA A 29 24.07 -11.71 -10.41
CA ALA A 29 22.79 -11.05 -10.70
C ALA A 29 21.65 -12.08 -10.75
N TRP A 30 21.85 -13.15 -11.52
CA TRP A 30 20.86 -14.21 -11.68
C TRP A 30 20.59 -14.93 -10.37
N LEU A 31 21.64 -15.24 -9.59
CA LEU A 31 21.50 -15.80 -8.25
C LEU A 31 20.76 -14.85 -7.29
N THR A 32 21.01 -13.54 -7.36
CA THR A 32 20.28 -12.55 -6.54
C THR A 32 18.80 -12.49 -6.93
N ILE A 33 18.48 -12.47 -8.22
CA ILE A 33 17.10 -12.44 -8.72
C ILE A 33 16.40 -13.75 -8.35
N ALA A 34 17.01 -14.91 -8.58
CA ALA A 34 16.45 -16.21 -8.22
C ALA A 34 16.22 -16.32 -6.70
N GLY A 35 17.19 -15.90 -5.87
CA GLY A 35 17.04 -15.87 -4.42
C GLY A 35 15.90 -14.95 -3.96
N ALA A 36 15.79 -13.76 -4.54
CA ALA A 36 14.67 -12.85 -4.25
C ALA A 36 13.32 -13.44 -4.67
N MET A 37 13.24 -14.08 -5.85
CA MET A 37 12.03 -14.75 -6.32
C MET A 37 11.60 -15.91 -5.42
N LEU A 38 12.55 -16.76 -4.98
CA LEU A 38 12.28 -17.83 -4.02
C LEU A 38 11.77 -17.28 -2.69
N LEU A 39 12.39 -16.21 -2.17
CA LEU A 39 11.93 -15.51 -0.96
C LEU A 39 10.56 -14.86 -1.14
N MET A 40 10.16 -14.45 -2.34
CA MET A 40 8.83 -13.86 -2.57
C MET A 40 7.75 -14.92 -2.84
N LEU A 41 8.14 -16.16 -3.14
CA LEU A 41 7.23 -17.26 -3.45
C LEU A 41 7.21 -18.36 -2.41
N TRP A 42 7.93 -18.22 -1.28
CA TRP A 42 8.02 -19.26 -0.25
C TRP A 42 6.66 -19.77 0.24
N PRO A 43 5.58 -18.96 0.40
CA PRO A 43 4.29 -19.49 0.84
C PRO A 43 3.64 -20.41 -0.22
N ALA A 44 3.71 -20.04 -1.50
CA ALA A 44 3.22 -20.90 -2.58
C ALA A 44 4.06 -22.19 -2.73
N LEU A 45 5.38 -22.09 -2.57
CA LEU A 45 6.30 -23.23 -2.62
C LEU A 45 6.03 -24.22 -1.47
N LEU A 46 5.76 -23.69 -0.27
CA LEU A 46 5.37 -24.48 0.91
C LEU A 46 3.98 -25.12 0.74
N ASN A 47 3.04 -24.37 0.17
CA ASN A 47 1.70 -24.84 -0.16
C ASN A 47 1.65 -25.91 -1.27
N GLY A 48 2.72 -26.03 -2.07
CA GLY A 48 2.75 -26.87 -3.27
C GLY A 48 1.93 -26.33 -4.46
N PHE A 49 1.29 -25.17 -4.30
CA PHE A 49 0.45 -24.50 -5.28
C PHE A 49 0.40 -22.98 -4.97
N PRO A 50 0.15 -22.09 -5.95
CA PRO A 50 -0.20 -20.69 -5.66
C PRO A 50 -1.30 -20.57 -4.60
N ILE A 51 -1.18 -19.64 -3.66
CA ILE A 51 -2.20 -19.44 -2.62
C ILE A 51 -3.49 -18.95 -3.28
N VAL A 52 -4.62 -19.58 -2.94
CA VAL A 52 -5.94 -19.19 -3.42
C VAL A 52 -6.72 -18.42 -2.35
N PHE A 53 -7.85 -17.84 -2.76
CA PHE A 53 -8.81 -17.14 -1.92
C PHE A 53 -10.24 -17.40 -2.43
N PHE A 54 -11.27 -17.08 -1.64
CA PHE A 54 -12.68 -17.10 -2.05
C PHE A 54 -12.94 -16.36 -3.38
N ASP A 55 -12.27 -15.23 -3.58
CA ASP A 55 -12.46 -14.38 -4.75
C ASP A 55 -11.72 -14.90 -6.00
N THR A 56 -10.72 -15.79 -5.85
CA THR A 56 -9.84 -16.26 -6.94
C THR A 56 -10.64 -16.89 -8.08
N GLY A 57 -11.64 -17.73 -7.76
CA GLY A 57 -12.54 -18.33 -8.75
C GLY A 57 -13.24 -17.27 -9.60
N GLY A 58 -13.75 -16.20 -8.99
CA GLY A 58 -14.45 -15.14 -9.71
C GLY A 58 -13.56 -14.38 -10.72
N TYR A 59 -12.26 -14.22 -10.45
CA TYR A 59 -11.32 -13.63 -11.41
C TYR A 59 -10.96 -14.58 -12.56
N ILE A 60 -10.95 -15.89 -12.34
CA ILE A 60 -10.81 -16.89 -13.39
C ILE A 60 -12.08 -16.90 -14.25
N GLU A 61 -13.25 -16.97 -13.62
CA GLU A 61 -14.55 -17.07 -14.27
C GLU A 61 -14.83 -15.88 -15.21
N THR A 62 -14.60 -14.65 -14.75
CA THR A 62 -14.84 -13.44 -15.58
C THR A 62 -14.02 -13.45 -16.87
N ALA A 63 -12.79 -13.99 -16.84
CA ALA A 63 -11.92 -14.08 -18.01
C ALA A 63 -12.15 -15.32 -18.87
N VAL A 64 -12.53 -16.46 -18.28
CA VAL A 64 -12.90 -17.67 -19.04
C VAL A 64 -14.21 -17.47 -19.79
N LEU A 65 -15.22 -16.88 -19.15
CA LEU A 65 -16.56 -16.69 -19.71
C LEU A 65 -16.77 -15.34 -20.39
N HIS A 66 -15.79 -14.44 -20.33
CA HIS A 66 -15.89 -13.06 -20.83
C HIS A 66 -17.18 -12.35 -20.34
N LYS A 67 -17.56 -12.58 -19.08
CA LYS A 67 -18.74 -12.00 -18.43
C LYS A 67 -18.33 -11.18 -17.21
N PRO A 68 -19.05 -10.10 -16.84
CA PRO A 68 -18.84 -9.45 -15.56
C PRO A 68 -19.21 -10.39 -14.41
N VAL A 69 -18.45 -10.32 -13.31
CA VAL A 69 -18.71 -11.06 -12.06
C VAL A 69 -18.57 -10.09 -10.89
N GLU A 70 -19.45 -10.19 -9.91
CA GLU A 70 -19.67 -9.15 -8.91
C GLU A 70 -18.43 -9.00 -7.99
N GLY A 71 -17.90 -7.78 -7.89
CA GLY A 71 -16.65 -7.53 -7.17
C GLY A 71 -15.38 -8.09 -7.83
N ARG A 72 -15.42 -8.57 -9.09
CA ARG A 72 -14.26 -9.14 -9.80
C ARG A 72 -13.87 -8.29 -11.01
N SER A 73 -12.61 -7.87 -11.06
CA SER A 73 -12.09 -7.16 -12.23
C SER A 73 -11.69 -8.13 -13.34
N LEU A 74 -12.32 -7.98 -14.50
CA LEU A 74 -11.90 -8.61 -15.74
C LEU A 74 -10.43 -8.33 -16.07
N ALA A 75 -9.92 -7.13 -15.79
CA ALA A 75 -8.52 -6.79 -16.09
C ALA A 75 -7.52 -7.67 -15.31
N TYR A 76 -7.83 -8.00 -14.05
CA TYR A 76 -7.02 -8.93 -13.28
C TYR A 76 -7.20 -10.37 -13.78
N GLY A 77 -8.43 -10.78 -14.13
CA GLY A 77 -8.68 -12.09 -14.76
C GLY A 77 -7.91 -12.30 -16.07
N LEU A 78 -7.86 -11.29 -16.95
CA LEU A 78 -7.08 -11.32 -18.19
C LEU A 78 -5.57 -11.32 -17.91
N PHE A 79 -5.10 -10.65 -16.85
CA PHE A 79 -3.72 -10.77 -16.39
C PHE A 79 -3.39 -12.20 -15.92
N LEU A 80 -4.29 -12.84 -15.15
CA LEU A 80 -4.15 -14.24 -14.77
C LEU A 80 -4.13 -15.16 -16.00
N GLN A 81 -5.02 -14.96 -16.97
CA GLN A 81 -5.07 -15.74 -18.21
C GLN A 81 -3.78 -15.60 -19.04
N ALA A 82 -3.30 -14.37 -19.24
CA ALA A 82 -2.10 -14.12 -20.04
C ALA A 82 -0.84 -14.70 -19.38
N THR A 83 -0.69 -14.51 -18.06
CA THR A 83 0.48 -14.98 -17.33
C THR A 83 0.43 -16.48 -17.01
N SER A 84 -0.74 -17.11 -17.00
CA SER A 84 -0.91 -18.57 -16.88
C SER A 84 -0.69 -19.35 -18.19
N LEU A 85 -0.23 -18.68 -19.24
CA LEU A 85 -0.09 -19.21 -20.60
C LEU A 85 -1.42 -19.77 -21.14
N ASN A 86 -2.51 -19.01 -20.94
CA ASN A 86 -3.89 -19.42 -21.13
C ASN A 86 -4.23 -20.68 -20.33
N TRP A 87 -4.20 -20.53 -19.00
CA TRP A 87 -4.65 -21.52 -18.03
C TRP A 87 -3.89 -22.85 -17.99
N ARG A 88 -2.66 -22.88 -18.53
CA ARG A 88 -1.78 -24.07 -18.49
C ARG A 88 -1.06 -24.24 -17.14
N THR A 89 -0.91 -23.17 -16.37
CA THR A 89 -0.28 -23.19 -15.04
C THR A 89 -0.65 -21.93 -14.25
N LEU A 90 -1.00 -22.04 -12.97
CA LEU A 90 -1.21 -20.87 -12.11
C LEU A 90 0.06 -20.36 -11.43
N TRP A 91 1.20 -21.02 -11.63
CA TRP A 91 2.51 -20.52 -11.17
C TRP A 91 2.98 -19.28 -11.95
N GLY A 92 2.62 -19.17 -13.23
CA GLY A 92 2.98 -18.03 -14.08
C GLY A 92 2.52 -16.67 -13.53
N PRO A 93 1.25 -16.52 -13.10
CA PRO A 93 0.77 -15.32 -12.41
C PRO A 93 1.60 -14.91 -11.19
N VAL A 94 1.86 -15.82 -10.25
CA VAL A 94 2.63 -15.47 -9.03
C VAL A 94 4.09 -15.15 -9.34
N VAL A 95 4.71 -15.82 -10.32
CA VAL A 95 6.04 -15.46 -10.84
C VAL A 95 6.03 -14.06 -11.47
N ALA A 96 5.00 -13.72 -12.26
CA ALA A 96 4.86 -12.37 -12.83
C ALA A 96 4.67 -11.31 -11.74
N GLN A 97 3.82 -11.58 -10.74
CA GLN A 97 3.59 -10.71 -9.58
C GLN A 97 4.86 -10.45 -8.76
N ALA A 98 5.62 -11.50 -8.44
CA ALA A 98 6.88 -11.37 -7.72
C ALA A 98 7.93 -10.61 -8.54
N ALA A 99 8.06 -10.88 -9.84
CA ALA A 99 9.00 -10.19 -10.73
C ALA A 99 8.68 -8.70 -10.88
N LEU A 100 7.40 -8.34 -11.08
CA LEU A 100 6.95 -6.94 -11.15
C LEU A 100 7.15 -6.21 -9.81
N THR A 101 6.89 -6.89 -8.69
CA THR A 101 7.13 -6.33 -7.35
C THR A 101 8.61 -6.09 -7.09
N LEU A 102 9.48 -7.05 -7.41
CA LEU A 102 10.94 -6.92 -7.28
C LEU A 102 11.48 -5.76 -8.13
N TRP A 103 10.99 -5.65 -9.37
CA TRP A 103 11.33 -4.55 -10.26
C TRP A 103 10.86 -3.18 -9.73
N LEU A 104 9.59 -3.07 -9.29
CA LEU A 104 9.09 -1.84 -8.69
C LEU A 104 9.83 -1.47 -7.39
N LEU A 105 10.19 -2.46 -6.56
CA LEU A 105 10.98 -2.22 -5.35
C LEU A 105 12.36 -1.63 -5.66
N HIS A 106 13.02 -2.13 -6.70
CA HIS A 106 14.28 -1.55 -7.17
C HIS A 106 14.10 -0.10 -7.63
N GLN A 107 13.09 0.17 -8.47
CA GLN A 107 12.77 1.53 -8.95
C GLN A 107 12.42 2.49 -7.80
N LEU A 108 11.59 2.05 -6.86
CA LEU A 108 11.15 2.82 -5.69
C LEU A 108 12.32 3.15 -4.78
N ARG A 109 13.16 2.15 -4.45
CA ARG A 109 14.34 2.33 -3.60
C ARG A 109 15.31 3.33 -4.23
N ALA A 110 15.66 3.16 -5.51
CA ALA A 110 16.54 4.08 -6.25
C ALA A 110 15.95 5.50 -6.40
N GLY A 111 14.62 5.64 -6.38
CA GLY A 111 13.95 6.95 -6.33
C GLY A 111 14.03 7.64 -4.97
N LEU A 112 13.97 6.87 -3.88
CA LEU A 112 14.02 7.35 -2.49
C LEU A 112 15.46 7.66 -2.04
N THR A 113 16.47 6.88 -2.43
CA THR A 113 17.87 7.07 -2.00
C THR A 113 18.62 8.12 -2.84
N PRO A 114 19.36 9.07 -2.23
CA PRO A 114 20.04 10.13 -2.98
C PRO A 114 21.30 9.68 -3.74
N GLY A 115 21.84 8.50 -3.45
CA GLY A 115 23.13 8.01 -4.00
C GLY A 115 23.06 7.06 -5.20
N GLY A 116 21.89 6.86 -5.81
CA GLY A 116 21.69 5.85 -6.87
C GLY A 116 21.27 4.47 -6.32
N ASP A 117 21.52 3.40 -7.07
CA ASP A 117 21.17 2.01 -6.67
C ASP A 117 22.05 1.55 -5.48
N PRO A 118 21.45 1.22 -4.32
CA PRO A 118 22.18 0.68 -3.17
C PRO A 118 22.75 -0.75 -3.37
N GLY A 119 22.69 -1.30 -4.58
CA GLY A 119 23.31 -2.58 -4.94
C GLY A 119 22.43 -3.81 -4.67
N ARG A 120 22.73 -4.88 -5.40
CA ARG A 120 21.91 -6.11 -5.47
C ARG A 120 21.81 -6.84 -4.12
N ILE A 121 22.91 -6.92 -3.36
CA ILE A 121 22.93 -7.56 -2.02
C ILE A 121 21.97 -6.84 -1.07
N ALA A 122 21.98 -5.50 -1.06
CA ALA A 122 21.04 -4.75 -0.23
C ALA A 122 19.58 -4.90 -0.71
N THR A 123 19.34 -5.18 -1.99
CA THR A 123 17.99 -5.52 -2.49
C THR A 123 17.56 -6.88 -1.96
N LEU A 124 18.45 -7.88 -2.02
CA LEU A 124 18.18 -9.21 -1.50
C LEU A 124 17.94 -9.20 0.02
N ALA A 125 18.72 -8.44 0.78
CA ALA A 125 18.52 -8.26 2.22
C ALA A 125 17.19 -7.56 2.55
N LEU A 126 16.77 -6.57 1.73
CA LEU A 126 15.45 -5.97 1.87
C LEU A 126 14.32 -6.96 1.54
N VAL A 127 14.45 -7.73 0.45
CA VAL A 127 13.46 -8.76 0.09
C VAL A 127 13.37 -9.83 1.18
N LEU A 128 14.49 -10.31 1.71
CA LEU A 128 14.53 -11.24 2.85
C LEU A 128 13.78 -10.69 4.07
N LEU A 129 14.05 -9.44 4.45
CA LEU A 129 13.35 -8.77 5.55
C LEU A 129 11.85 -8.68 5.29
N LEU A 130 11.43 -8.22 4.11
CA LEU A 130 10.01 -8.08 3.77
C LEU A 130 9.30 -9.44 3.70
N SER A 131 9.95 -10.46 3.14
CA SER A 131 9.37 -11.78 2.95
C SER A 131 9.19 -12.60 4.23
N LEU A 132 9.99 -12.33 5.27
CA LEU A 132 9.94 -13.05 6.54
C LEU A 132 9.29 -12.24 7.68
N CYS A 133 9.32 -10.91 7.60
CA CYS A 133 8.86 -10.02 8.66
C CYS A 133 7.64 -9.16 8.28
N THR A 134 7.00 -9.42 7.13
CA THR A 134 5.76 -8.74 6.70
C THR A 134 4.89 -9.69 5.85
N GLY A 135 3.63 -9.32 5.59
CA GLY A 135 2.76 -10.06 4.68
C GLY A 135 3.20 -10.10 3.20
N MET A 136 4.26 -9.39 2.78
CA MET A 136 4.62 -9.25 1.36
C MET A 136 4.70 -10.58 0.60
N ALA A 137 5.38 -11.60 1.17
CA ALA A 137 5.56 -12.90 0.52
C ALA A 137 4.23 -13.62 0.26
N TRP A 138 3.26 -13.47 1.18
CA TRP A 138 1.93 -14.06 1.06
C TRP A 138 1.16 -13.43 -0.11
N TYR A 139 1.19 -12.11 -0.23
CA TYR A 139 0.54 -11.40 -1.35
C TYR A 139 1.22 -11.64 -2.71
N THR A 140 2.55 -11.82 -2.77
CA THR A 140 3.24 -12.22 -4.00
C THR A 140 2.94 -13.67 -4.41
N ALA A 141 2.67 -14.53 -3.43
CA ALA A 141 2.29 -15.93 -3.61
C ALA A 141 0.79 -16.18 -3.87
N GLN A 142 -0.06 -15.16 -3.73
CA GLN A 142 -1.53 -15.28 -3.82
C GLN A 142 -2.09 -14.86 -5.19
N LEU A 143 -3.10 -15.59 -5.67
CA LEU A 143 -3.88 -15.27 -6.87
C LEU A 143 -4.98 -14.23 -6.58
N MET A 144 -4.55 -13.08 -6.05
CA MET A 144 -5.40 -11.95 -5.66
C MET A 144 -4.81 -10.60 -6.08
N PRO A 145 -5.63 -9.61 -6.47
CA PRO A 145 -5.15 -8.28 -6.85
C PRO A 145 -4.71 -7.42 -5.66
N ASP A 146 -4.77 -7.91 -4.41
CA ASP A 146 -4.37 -7.16 -3.21
C ASP A 146 -2.95 -6.57 -3.31
N LEU A 147 -2.01 -7.30 -3.94
CA LEU A 147 -0.65 -6.85 -4.22
C LEU A 147 -0.58 -5.65 -5.18
N THR A 148 -1.60 -5.38 -5.98
CA THR A 148 -1.57 -4.24 -6.90
C THR A 148 -1.81 -2.91 -6.20
N VAL A 149 -2.40 -2.89 -5.00
CA VAL A 149 -2.61 -1.67 -4.21
C VAL A 149 -1.29 -0.96 -3.83
N PRO A 150 -0.27 -1.63 -3.25
CA PRO A 150 1.04 -1.01 -3.05
C PRO A 150 1.74 -0.63 -4.37
N TRP A 151 1.46 -1.31 -5.49
CA TRP A 151 1.96 -0.88 -6.80
C TRP A 151 1.32 0.44 -7.27
N VAL A 152 0.04 0.71 -6.99
CA VAL A 152 -0.56 2.05 -7.22
C VAL A 152 0.22 3.12 -6.46
N VAL A 153 0.50 2.89 -5.17
CA VAL A 153 1.22 3.85 -4.32
C VAL A 153 2.64 4.10 -4.85
N ALA A 154 3.38 3.03 -5.17
CA ALA A 154 4.74 3.14 -5.70
C ALA A 154 4.79 3.83 -7.07
N THR A 155 3.89 3.46 -7.99
CA THR A 155 3.88 3.99 -9.37
C THR A 155 3.48 5.47 -9.40
N LEU A 156 2.45 5.87 -8.65
CA LEU A 156 2.05 7.29 -8.56
C LEU A 156 3.14 8.15 -7.91
N TRP A 157 3.80 7.67 -6.84
CA TRP A 157 4.90 8.41 -6.22
C TRP A 157 6.08 8.60 -7.19
N LEU A 158 6.49 7.53 -7.89
CA LEU A 158 7.57 7.58 -8.86
C LEU A 158 7.26 8.53 -10.03
N LEU A 159 6.04 8.47 -10.57
CA LEU A 159 5.59 9.36 -11.65
C LEU A 159 5.45 10.82 -11.21
N ALA A 160 5.14 11.08 -9.93
CA ALA A 160 5.02 12.43 -9.39
C ALA A 160 6.36 13.09 -9.04
N PHE A 161 7.19 12.38 -8.25
CA PHE A 161 8.43 12.92 -7.66
C PHE A 161 9.68 12.61 -8.48
N ARG A 162 9.69 11.52 -9.26
CA ARG A 162 10.90 11.00 -9.91
C ARG A 162 10.89 11.06 -11.43
N TRP A 163 9.79 11.52 -12.06
CA TRP A 163 9.63 11.64 -13.53
C TRP A 163 10.89 12.06 -14.28
N ASP A 164 11.47 13.20 -13.91
CA ASP A 164 12.63 13.79 -14.59
C ASP A 164 13.92 12.95 -14.44
N SER A 165 13.99 12.08 -13.43
CA SER A 165 15.09 11.12 -13.22
C SER A 165 14.85 9.73 -13.82
N LEU A 166 13.62 9.43 -14.25
CA LEU A 166 13.27 8.15 -14.88
C LEU A 166 13.59 8.17 -16.38
N THR A 167 14.18 7.09 -16.89
CA THR A 167 14.32 6.85 -18.34
C THR A 167 12.95 6.69 -19.00
N TRP A 168 12.87 6.85 -20.33
CA TRP A 168 11.61 6.63 -21.05
C TRP A 168 11.07 5.21 -20.89
N THR A 169 11.94 4.19 -20.94
CA THR A 169 11.56 2.79 -20.70
C THR A 169 11.03 2.57 -19.28
N SER A 170 11.67 3.13 -18.26
CA SER A 170 11.15 3.09 -16.88
C SER A 170 9.81 3.81 -16.74
N ARG A 171 9.61 4.97 -17.39
CA ARG A 171 8.32 5.69 -17.37
C ARG A 171 7.20 4.83 -17.97
N LEU A 172 7.43 4.24 -19.13
CA LEU A 172 6.45 3.34 -19.77
C LEU A 172 6.15 2.11 -18.92
N GLY A 173 7.18 1.44 -18.38
CA GLY A 173 6.97 0.29 -17.49
C GLY A 173 6.21 0.64 -16.22
N ILE A 174 6.54 1.77 -15.57
CA ILE A 174 5.88 2.23 -14.33
C ILE A 174 4.42 2.59 -14.63
N ALA A 175 4.15 3.25 -15.77
CA ALA A 175 2.80 3.56 -16.21
C ALA A 175 2.01 2.28 -16.57
N ALA A 176 2.62 1.29 -17.21
CA ALA A 176 1.97 0.02 -17.56
C ALA A 176 1.60 -0.80 -16.31
N VAL A 177 2.51 -0.93 -15.34
CA VAL A 177 2.21 -1.61 -14.07
C VAL A 177 1.19 -0.83 -13.26
N GLY A 178 1.29 0.51 -13.23
CA GLY A 178 0.30 1.36 -12.55
C GLY A 178 -1.09 1.27 -13.19
N LEU A 179 -1.18 1.19 -14.52
CA LEU A 179 -2.44 1.01 -15.25
C LEU A 179 -3.05 -0.36 -14.93
N LEU A 180 -2.28 -1.44 -15.06
CA LEU A 180 -2.70 -2.78 -14.63
C LEU A 180 -3.23 -2.74 -13.19
N SER A 181 -2.50 -2.09 -12.29
CA SER A 181 -2.88 -2.03 -10.87
C SER A 181 -4.20 -1.32 -10.61
N LEU A 182 -4.43 -0.18 -11.27
CA LEU A 182 -5.65 0.61 -11.15
C LEU A 182 -6.86 -0.09 -11.79
N LEU A 183 -6.64 -0.87 -12.85
CA LEU A 183 -7.67 -1.69 -13.49
C LEU A 183 -7.98 -2.96 -12.68
N SER A 184 -7.00 -3.53 -11.96
CA SER A 184 -7.15 -4.81 -11.25
C SER A 184 -8.11 -4.77 -10.05
N HIS A 185 -8.29 -3.63 -9.38
CA HIS A 185 -9.24 -3.54 -8.25
C HIS A 185 -9.77 -2.12 -8.01
N MET A 186 -11.09 -2.01 -7.78
CA MET A 186 -11.79 -0.73 -7.61
C MET A 186 -11.27 0.10 -6.43
N SER A 187 -10.87 -0.52 -5.32
CA SER A 187 -10.26 0.19 -4.18
C SER A 187 -8.89 0.79 -4.53
N GLY A 188 -8.11 0.13 -5.41
CA GLY A 188 -6.86 0.66 -5.93
C GLY A 188 -7.09 1.90 -6.80
N MET A 189 -8.14 1.90 -7.61
CA MET A 189 -8.55 3.08 -8.39
C MET A 189 -9.03 4.23 -7.50
N ALA A 190 -9.89 3.95 -6.50
CA ALA A 190 -10.34 4.95 -5.53
C ALA A 190 -9.17 5.56 -4.74
N LEU A 191 -8.21 4.73 -4.31
CA LEU A 191 -6.97 5.17 -3.66
C LEU A 191 -6.14 6.05 -4.61
N GLY A 192 -6.03 5.66 -5.88
CA GLY A 192 -5.33 6.45 -6.91
C GLY A 192 -5.93 7.84 -7.11
N ILE A 193 -7.26 7.96 -7.14
CA ILE A 193 -7.97 9.24 -7.21
C ILE A 193 -7.65 10.11 -5.98
N GLY A 194 -7.77 9.55 -4.78
CA GLY A 194 -7.43 10.25 -3.53
C GLY A 194 -5.97 10.73 -3.49
N LEU A 195 -5.04 9.86 -3.88
CA LEU A 195 -3.61 10.17 -3.93
C LEU A 195 -3.24 11.23 -4.98
N VAL A 196 -3.92 11.27 -6.14
CA VAL A 196 -3.78 12.38 -7.09
C VAL A 196 -4.26 13.70 -6.48
N GLY A 197 -5.35 13.67 -5.70
CA GLY A 197 -5.80 14.82 -4.90
C GLY A 197 -4.74 15.31 -3.90
N VAL A 198 -4.12 14.38 -3.16
CA VAL A 198 -3.01 14.68 -2.22
C VAL A 198 -1.82 15.30 -2.96
N LEU A 199 -1.40 14.74 -4.10
CA LEU A 199 -0.32 15.29 -4.93
C LEU A 199 -0.66 16.69 -5.46
N GLY A 200 -1.93 16.94 -5.80
CA GLY A 200 -2.45 18.26 -6.17
C GLY A 200 -2.34 19.28 -5.03
N LEU A 201 -2.78 18.91 -3.82
CA LEU A 201 -2.65 19.73 -2.62
C LEU A 201 -1.19 20.04 -2.30
N MET A 202 -0.31 19.03 -2.31
CA MET A 202 1.13 19.21 -2.08
C MET A 202 1.75 20.16 -3.11
N LYS A 203 1.34 20.09 -4.38
CA LYS A 203 1.80 20.99 -5.44
C LYS A 203 1.29 22.43 -5.23
N ALA A 204 0.05 22.61 -4.81
CA ALA A 204 -0.52 23.92 -4.47
C ALA A 204 0.23 24.56 -3.29
N ILE A 205 0.46 23.80 -2.21
CA ILE A 205 1.27 24.23 -1.06
C ILE A 205 2.71 24.53 -1.50
N GLY A 206 3.28 23.74 -2.41
CA GLY A 206 4.59 23.97 -3.04
C GLY A 206 4.68 25.30 -3.81
N GLY A 207 3.59 25.74 -4.41
CA GLY A 207 3.46 27.06 -5.04
C GLY A 207 3.42 28.19 -4.02
N ALA A 208 2.63 28.06 -2.96
CA ALA A 208 2.40 29.09 -1.95
C ALA A 208 3.58 29.23 -0.95
N LEU A 209 3.93 28.15 -0.25
CA LEU A 209 4.94 28.14 0.83
C LEU A 209 6.39 27.95 0.32
N ARG A 210 6.56 27.77 -0.99
CA ARG A 210 7.86 27.61 -1.69
C ARG A 210 8.79 26.43 -1.31
N PRO A 211 8.37 25.27 -0.74
CA PRO A 211 9.26 24.10 -0.70
C PRO A 211 9.59 23.65 -2.13
N ARG A 212 10.87 23.84 -2.52
CA ARG A 212 11.33 23.80 -3.92
C ARG A 212 11.05 22.47 -4.63
N SER A 213 11.06 21.35 -3.89
CA SER A 213 10.77 20.01 -4.41
C SER A 213 9.28 19.77 -4.68
N TRP A 214 8.36 20.30 -3.88
CA TRP A 214 6.91 20.14 -4.12
C TRP A 214 6.44 20.99 -5.32
N ARG A 215 7.08 22.14 -5.56
CA ARG A 215 6.87 22.92 -6.78
C ARG A 215 7.34 22.18 -8.04
N ALA A 216 8.38 21.36 -7.93
CA ALA A 216 8.92 20.55 -9.04
C ALA A 216 8.07 19.31 -9.38
N LEU A 217 7.09 18.96 -8.53
CA LEU A 217 6.24 17.78 -8.67
C LEU A 217 5.47 17.76 -10.00
N ARG A 218 5.54 16.62 -10.70
CA ARG A 218 4.85 16.38 -11.97
C ARG A 218 3.48 15.76 -11.71
N LEU A 219 2.44 16.58 -11.57
CA LEU A 219 1.07 16.11 -11.33
C LEU A 219 0.42 15.45 -12.57
N LEU A 220 0.81 15.88 -13.78
CA LEU A 220 0.16 15.42 -15.02
C LEU A 220 0.33 13.90 -15.26
N PRO A 221 1.53 13.28 -15.14
CA PRO A 221 1.67 11.84 -15.35
C PRO A 221 0.79 10.95 -14.43
N PRO A 222 0.76 11.10 -13.09
CA PRO A 222 -0.12 10.30 -12.24
C PRO A 222 -1.61 10.65 -12.45
N ALA A 223 -1.95 11.91 -12.70
CA ALA A 223 -3.34 12.30 -12.98
C ALA A 223 -3.86 11.71 -14.30
N ALA A 224 -3.05 11.74 -15.37
CA ALA A 224 -3.37 11.15 -16.66
C ALA A 224 -3.47 9.62 -16.57
N LEU A 225 -2.65 8.96 -15.75
CA LEU A 225 -2.72 7.53 -15.49
C LEU A 225 -4.06 7.13 -14.83
N VAL A 226 -4.46 7.84 -13.77
CA VAL A 226 -5.71 7.57 -13.05
C VAL A 226 -6.96 7.95 -13.86
N ALA A 227 -6.95 9.09 -14.56
CA ALA A 227 -8.03 9.43 -15.49
C ALA A 227 -8.11 8.39 -16.63
N GLY A 228 -6.96 7.95 -17.14
CA GLY A 228 -6.83 6.88 -18.11
C GLY A 228 -7.45 5.56 -17.65
N SER A 229 -7.18 5.12 -16.40
CA SER A 229 -7.77 3.87 -15.88
C SER A 229 -9.28 3.95 -15.69
N VAL A 230 -9.80 5.09 -15.22
CA VAL A 230 -11.25 5.33 -15.06
C VAL A 230 -11.99 5.23 -16.41
N MET A 231 -11.37 5.69 -17.50
CA MET A 231 -11.93 5.56 -18.86
C MET A 231 -11.67 4.18 -19.48
N ALA A 232 -10.53 3.56 -19.19
CA ALA A 232 -10.12 2.31 -19.80
C ALA A 232 -10.84 1.08 -19.25
N LEU A 233 -11.24 1.06 -17.96
CA LEU A 233 -11.94 -0.11 -17.39
C LEU A 233 -13.32 -0.34 -18.02
N PRO A 234 -14.22 0.66 -18.16
CA PRO A 234 -15.49 0.48 -18.87
C PRO A 234 -15.30 0.16 -20.35
N LEU A 235 -14.27 0.72 -21.01
CA LEU A 235 -13.96 0.40 -22.39
C LEU A 235 -13.52 -1.07 -22.55
N LEU A 236 -12.63 -1.56 -21.69
CA LEU A 236 -12.18 -2.95 -21.67
C LEU A 236 -13.36 -3.91 -21.44
N ASN A 237 -14.18 -3.63 -20.42
CA ASN A 237 -15.36 -4.43 -20.13
C ASN A 237 -16.36 -4.40 -21.29
N GLY A 238 -16.58 -3.24 -21.92
CA GLY A 238 -17.46 -3.10 -23.08
C GLY A 238 -16.98 -3.86 -24.31
N VAL A 239 -15.68 -3.84 -24.60
CA VAL A 239 -15.09 -4.57 -25.73
C VAL A 239 -15.11 -6.09 -25.53
N VAL A 240 -14.90 -6.57 -24.31
CA VAL A 240 -14.77 -8.01 -24.04
C VAL A 240 -16.10 -8.67 -23.69
N THR A 241 -16.97 -7.99 -22.95
CA THR A 241 -18.22 -8.55 -22.39
C THR A 241 -19.50 -7.96 -23.01
N GLY A 242 -19.37 -6.92 -23.84
CA GLY A 242 -20.50 -6.12 -24.32
C GLY A 242 -21.04 -5.10 -23.30
N GLN A 243 -20.59 -5.12 -22.03
CA GLN A 243 -21.08 -4.22 -20.98
C GLN A 243 -20.05 -3.14 -20.62
N ALA A 244 -20.32 -1.90 -21.03
CA ALA A 244 -19.43 -0.76 -20.80
C ALA A 244 -19.57 -0.20 -19.36
N THR A 245 -19.23 -1.01 -18.37
CA THR A 245 -19.40 -0.72 -16.93
C THR A 245 -18.07 -0.80 -16.17
N LEU A 246 -18.01 -0.17 -14.99
CA LEU A 246 -17.00 -0.52 -13.98
C LEU A 246 -17.30 -1.91 -13.40
N THR A 247 -16.44 -2.42 -12.52
CA THR A 247 -16.71 -3.70 -11.82
C THR A 247 -18.08 -3.65 -11.11
N PRO A 248 -18.99 -4.62 -11.39
CA PRO A 248 -20.33 -4.65 -10.80
C PRO A 248 -20.34 -5.06 -9.31
N GLY A 249 -21.53 -5.05 -8.69
CA GLY A 249 -21.73 -5.36 -7.26
C GLY A 249 -21.61 -4.18 -6.28
N GLY A 250 -21.10 -3.01 -6.70
CA GLY A 250 -20.83 -1.86 -5.83
C GLY A 250 -21.96 -1.43 -4.86
N PRO A 251 -23.24 -1.36 -5.29
CA PRO A 251 -24.36 -1.04 -4.39
C PRO A 251 -24.56 -2.05 -3.26
N LEU A 252 -24.27 -3.33 -3.48
CA LEU A 252 -24.42 -4.39 -2.48
C LEU A 252 -23.29 -4.38 -1.45
N PHE A 253 -22.04 -4.16 -1.86
CA PHE A 253 -20.93 -3.96 -0.93
C PHE A 253 -21.16 -2.75 -0.01
N LEU A 254 -21.57 -1.61 -0.59
CA LEU A 254 -21.91 -0.43 0.20
C LEU A 254 -23.11 -0.69 1.13
N PHE A 255 -24.13 -1.42 0.65
CA PHE A 255 -25.28 -1.78 1.49
C PHE A 255 -24.89 -2.66 2.68
N GLY A 256 -24.06 -3.70 2.45
CA GLY A 256 -23.51 -4.55 3.51
C GLY A 256 -22.73 -3.73 4.54
N SER A 257 -21.89 -2.79 4.09
CA SER A 257 -21.18 -1.86 4.97
C SER A 257 -22.14 -1.00 5.82
N LEU A 258 -23.15 -0.40 5.19
CA LEU A 258 -24.15 0.43 5.88
C LEU A 258 -25.06 -0.39 6.81
N LEU A 259 -25.25 -1.69 6.55
CA LEU A 259 -25.96 -2.64 7.40
C LEU A 259 -25.13 -2.99 8.63
N GLN A 260 -23.85 -3.33 8.46
CA GLN A 260 -22.93 -3.61 9.56
C GLN A 260 -22.71 -2.37 10.46
N GLN A 261 -22.71 -1.17 9.88
CA GLN A 261 -22.69 0.10 10.61
C GLN A 261 -24.04 0.47 11.26
N GLY A 262 -25.08 -0.38 11.16
CA GLY A 262 -26.39 -0.21 11.79
C GLY A 262 -27.35 0.79 11.10
N HIS A 263 -26.89 1.54 10.09
CA HIS A 263 -27.69 2.58 9.43
C HIS A 263 -28.88 2.01 8.66
N VAL A 264 -28.72 0.86 8.00
CA VAL A 264 -29.82 0.19 7.27
C VAL A 264 -30.91 -0.25 8.24
N ARG A 265 -30.54 -0.88 9.36
CA ARG A 265 -31.51 -1.34 10.37
C ARG A 265 -32.33 -0.16 10.91
N ARG A 266 -31.64 0.91 11.33
CA ARG A 266 -32.28 2.17 11.76
C ARG A 266 -33.24 2.75 10.72
N LEU A 267 -32.83 2.79 9.45
CA LEU A 267 -33.67 3.32 8.38
C LEU A 267 -34.93 2.47 8.17
N LEU A 268 -34.81 1.14 8.22
CA LEU A 268 -35.92 0.22 8.06
C LEU A 268 -36.85 0.23 9.28
N ASP A 269 -36.31 0.38 10.50
CA ASP A 269 -37.13 0.53 11.70
C ASP A 269 -37.95 1.84 11.67
N GLU A 270 -37.35 2.96 11.23
CA GLU A 270 -38.08 4.22 10.99
C GLU A 270 -39.13 4.06 9.86
N ARG A 271 -38.74 3.56 8.69
CA ARG A 271 -39.59 3.60 7.48
C ARG A 271 -40.59 2.48 7.33
N CYS A 272 -40.29 1.29 7.80
CA CYS A 272 -41.22 0.16 7.76
C CYS A 272 -42.24 0.19 8.91
N ALA A 273 -42.13 1.17 9.83
CA ALA A 273 -43.17 1.54 10.78
C ALA A 273 -44.16 2.54 10.14
N ASP A 274 -43.68 3.53 9.38
CA ASP A 274 -44.50 4.46 8.59
C ASP A 274 -45.27 3.74 7.46
N ASP A 275 -44.55 2.93 6.65
CA ASP A 275 -45.07 2.20 5.48
C ASP A 275 -44.42 0.81 5.39
N PRO A 276 -45.14 -0.28 5.75
CA PRO A 276 -44.63 -1.65 5.67
C PRO A 276 -44.21 -2.13 4.28
N HIS A 277 -44.55 -1.39 3.21
CA HIS A 277 -44.21 -1.71 1.82
C HIS A 277 -43.18 -0.76 1.19
N ALA A 278 -42.59 0.16 1.98
CA ALA A 278 -41.60 1.11 1.49
C ALA A 278 -40.38 0.44 0.83
N TYR A 279 -40.00 -0.75 1.30
CA TYR A 279 -38.88 -1.58 0.85
C TYR A 279 -39.27 -3.07 0.91
N ALA A 280 -38.78 -3.90 -0.02
CA ALA A 280 -38.97 -5.35 0.05
C ALA A 280 -38.15 -6.01 1.16
N LEU A 281 -37.19 -5.31 1.78
CA LEU A 281 -36.62 -5.73 3.08
C LEU A 281 -37.55 -5.51 4.29
N CYS A 282 -38.64 -4.74 4.18
CA CYS A 282 -39.49 -4.46 5.34
C CYS A 282 -40.04 -5.72 6.05
N PRO A 283 -40.49 -6.79 5.33
CA PRO A 283 -40.85 -8.07 5.94
C PRO A 283 -39.69 -8.82 6.60
N LEU A 284 -38.45 -8.57 6.16
CA LEU A 284 -37.23 -9.24 6.63
C LEU A 284 -36.45 -8.43 7.69
N ARG A 285 -36.91 -7.22 8.07
CA ARG A 285 -36.17 -6.28 8.95
C ARG A 285 -35.70 -6.89 10.28
N HIS A 286 -36.49 -7.81 10.84
CA HIS A 286 -36.20 -8.50 12.11
C HIS A 286 -35.22 -9.67 11.96
N ARG A 287 -34.94 -10.10 10.73
CA ARG A 287 -33.99 -11.17 10.35
C ARG A 287 -32.75 -10.63 9.63
N LEU A 288 -32.54 -9.32 9.65
CA LEU A 288 -31.30 -8.75 9.10
C LEU A 288 -30.09 -9.28 9.88
N PRO A 289 -29.01 -9.68 9.19
CA PRO A 289 -27.76 -10.07 9.83
C PRO A 289 -27.08 -8.89 10.56
N THR A 290 -25.94 -9.17 11.17
CA THR A 290 -25.13 -8.20 11.90
C THR A 290 -23.89 -7.74 11.12
N THR A 291 -23.33 -8.59 10.26
CA THR A 291 -22.14 -8.29 9.46
C THR A 291 -22.45 -8.16 7.96
N ALA A 292 -21.55 -7.51 7.23
CA ALA A 292 -21.62 -7.44 5.77
C ALA A 292 -21.42 -8.81 5.13
N ASP A 293 -20.56 -9.67 5.71
CA ASP A 293 -20.27 -11.00 5.18
C ASP A 293 -21.45 -11.97 5.35
N GLU A 294 -22.13 -11.96 6.51
CA GLU A 294 -23.39 -12.67 6.71
C GLU A 294 -24.46 -12.27 5.67
N PHE A 295 -24.50 -10.99 5.28
CA PHE A 295 -25.44 -10.50 4.28
C PHE A 295 -25.06 -10.89 2.84
N LEU A 296 -23.77 -10.80 2.48
CA LEU A 296 -23.30 -11.01 1.11
C LEU A 296 -23.10 -12.49 0.76
N TRP A 297 -22.68 -13.30 1.74
CA TRP A 297 -22.18 -14.66 1.53
C TRP A 297 -22.95 -15.73 2.31
N GLY A 298 -23.80 -15.35 3.26
CA GLY A 298 -24.65 -16.28 4.01
C GLY A 298 -25.76 -16.90 3.13
N GLY A 299 -25.92 -18.22 3.18
CA GLY A 299 -26.93 -18.95 2.41
C GLY A 299 -28.37 -18.55 2.73
N ASP A 300 -28.67 -18.33 4.02
CA ASP A 300 -29.99 -17.88 4.50
C ASP A 300 -30.15 -16.35 4.52
N SER A 301 -29.27 -15.62 3.84
CA SER A 301 -29.27 -14.16 3.86
C SER A 301 -30.53 -13.54 3.21
N PRO A 302 -30.92 -12.32 3.62
CA PRO A 302 -31.94 -11.55 2.90
C PRO A 302 -31.59 -11.31 1.43
N LEU A 303 -30.30 -11.30 1.07
CA LEU A 303 -29.84 -11.20 -0.31
C LEU A 303 -30.30 -12.40 -1.15
N VAL A 304 -30.07 -13.63 -0.68
CA VAL A 304 -30.55 -14.85 -1.37
C VAL A 304 -32.08 -14.88 -1.40
N THR A 305 -32.72 -14.56 -0.26
CA THR A 305 -34.19 -14.55 -0.12
C THR A 305 -34.90 -13.61 -1.11
N LEU A 306 -34.28 -12.46 -1.45
CA LEU A 306 -34.84 -11.48 -2.38
C LEU A 306 -34.40 -11.67 -3.85
N GLY A 307 -33.88 -12.85 -4.20
CA GLY A 307 -33.51 -13.18 -5.60
C GLY A 307 -32.07 -12.85 -5.97
N GLY A 308 -31.19 -12.70 -4.99
CA GLY A 308 -29.75 -12.55 -5.18
C GLY A 308 -29.31 -11.18 -5.73
N TRP A 309 -28.06 -11.13 -6.19
CA TRP A 309 -27.34 -9.90 -6.54
C TRP A 309 -28.08 -9.01 -7.54
N GLN A 310 -28.64 -9.60 -8.60
CA GLN A 310 -29.31 -8.84 -9.67
C GLN A 310 -30.63 -8.20 -9.19
N ALA A 311 -31.45 -8.95 -8.45
CA ALA A 311 -32.76 -8.48 -7.97
C ALA A 311 -32.61 -7.43 -6.85
N MET A 312 -31.67 -7.64 -5.93
CA MET A 312 -31.45 -6.77 -4.77
C MET A 312 -30.68 -5.47 -5.11
N THR A 313 -29.89 -5.43 -6.19
CA THR A 313 -29.05 -4.25 -6.53
C THR A 313 -29.81 -2.91 -6.62
N PRO A 314 -30.98 -2.80 -7.30
CA PRO A 314 -31.75 -1.54 -7.36
C PRO A 314 -32.29 -1.10 -5.99
N GLU A 315 -32.66 -2.05 -5.13
CA GLU A 315 -33.14 -1.78 -3.78
C GLU A 315 -32.01 -1.35 -2.84
N ALA A 316 -30.89 -2.07 -2.87
CA ALA A 316 -29.65 -1.68 -2.19
C ALA A 316 -29.25 -0.24 -2.56
N ALA A 317 -29.25 0.10 -3.85
CA ALA A 317 -28.94 1.46 -4.32
C ALA A 317 -29.92 2.52 -3.75
N ARG A 318 -31.23 2.22 -3.71
CA ARG A 318 -32.23 3.09 -3.08
C ARG A 318 -31.98 3.28 -1.58
N LEU A 319 -31.74 2.20 -0.84
CA LEU A 319 -31.49 2.23 0.60
C LEU A 319 -30.22 2.99 0.94
N ASN A 320 -29.13 2.76 0.19
CA ASN A 320 -27.88 3.51 0.34
C ASN A 320 -28.11 5.01 0.12
N ALA A 321 -28.84 5.40 -0.93
CA ALA A 321 -29.18 6.80 -1.20
C ALA A 321 -30.05 7.42 -0.10
N ALA A 322 -30.99 6.66 0.48
CA ALA A 322 -31.81 7.11 1.60
C ALA A 322 -30.98 7.29 2.89
N VAL A 323 -30.09 6.34 3.23
CA VAL A 323 -29.15 6.43 4.36
C VAL A 323 -28.25 7.66 4.21
N MET A 324 -27.60 7.84 3.05
CA MET A 324 -26.69 8.97 2.79
C MET A 324 -27.38 10.33 2.94
N ARG A 325 -28.64 10.45 2.51
CA ARG A 325 -29.44 11.69 2.64
C ARG A 325 -29.94 11.92 4.07
N ARG A 326 -30.28 10.86 4.80
CA ARG A 326 -30.94 10.94 6.11
C ARG A 326 -29.95 11.06 7.28
N TYR A 327 -28.79 10.42 7.19
CA TYR A 327 -27.81 10.31 8.27
C TYR A 327 -26.37 10.73 7.89
N PRO A 328 -26.14 11.83 7.15
CA PRO A 328 -24.82 12.16 6.59
C PRO A 328 -23.71 12.30 7.65
N ILE A 329 -24.02 12.87 8.83
CA ILE A 329 -23.05 13.03 9.93
C ILE A 329 -22.75 11.67 10.58
N ALA A 330 -23.79 10.87 10.87
CA ALA A 330 -23.60 9.55 11.49
C ALA A 330 -22.83 8.61 10.56
N LEU A 331 -23.09 8.67 9.25
CA LEU A 331 -22.34 7.98 8.21
C LEU A 331 -20.86 8.42 8.17
N ALA A 332 -20.58 9.73 8.23
CA ALA A 332 -19.21 10.22 8.24
C ALA A 332 -18.44 9.74 9.49
N LEU A 333 -19.09 9.71 10.65
CA LEU A 333 -18.51 9.23 11.90
C LEU A 333 -18.27 7.72 11.90
N SER A 334 -19.24 6.91 11.45
CA SER A 334 -19.08 5.45 11.36
C SER A 334 -18.06 5.04 10.29
N SER A 335 -18.00 5.76 9.16
CA SER A 335 -16.97 5.59 8.13
C SER A 335 -15.57 5.86 8.69
N LEU A 336 -15.42 6.92 9.50
CA LEU A 336 -14.16 7.22 10.17
C LEU A 336 -13.80 6.15 11.21
N GLN A 337 -14.77 5.68 12.00
CA GLN A 337 -14.56 4.60 12.96
C GLN A 337 -14.12 3.30 12.28
N ALA A 338 -14.81 2.86 11.23
CA ALA A 338 -14.46 1.66 10.47
C ALA A 338 -13.09 1.81 9.76
N GLY A 339 -12.76 3.01 9.27
CA GLY A 339 -11.45 3.31 8.72
C GLY A 339 -10.32 3.33 9.76
N LEU A 340 -10.60 3.77 11.00
CA LEU A 340 -9.67 3.69 12.12
C LEU A 340 -9.45 2.24 12.56
N GLU A 341 -10.51 1.45 12.71
CA GLU A 341 -10.41 0.01 12.99
C GLU A 341 -9.57 -0.70 11.91
N GLN A 342 -9.91 -0.47 10.63
CA GLN A 342 -9.17 -1.02 9.50
C GLN A 342 -7.68 -0.60 9.50
N PHE A 343 -7.33 0.58 10.02
CA PHE A 343 -5.94 1.02 10.05
C PHE A 343 -5.05 0.13 10.94
N PHE A 344 -5.61 -0.46 12.00
CA PHE A 344 -4.90 -1.33 12.95
C PHE A 344 -5.11 -2.83 12.67
N ARG A 345 -6.01 -3.21 11.76
CA ARG A 345 -6.15 -4.58 11.26
C ARG A 345 -5.08 -4.88 10.21
N VAL A 346 -3.96 -5.47 10.63
CA VAL A 346 -2.75 -5.70 9.82
C VAL A 346 -2.24 -7.16 9.83
N GLN A 347 -3.07 -8.13 10.24
CA GLN A 347 -2.70 -9.54 10.24
C GLN A 347 -2.62 -10.14 8.82
N THR A 348 -1.84 -11.21 8.71
CA THR A 348 -1.70 -12.09 7.55
C THR A 348 -2.52 -13.35 7.79
N GLY A 349 -2.95 -14.05 6.74
CA GLY A 349 -3.76 -15.27 6.88
C GLY A 349 -5.28 -15.05 6.85
N ASP A 350 -5.74 -13.81 6.92
CA ASP A 350 -7.16 -13.42 6.78
C ASP A 350 -7.78 -14.00 5.49
N GLY A 351 -8.72 -14.93 5.65
CA GLY A 351 -9.37 -15.72 4.60
C GLY A 351 -8.47 -16.70 3.84
N LEU A 352 -7.38 -17.18 4.46
CA LEU A 352 -6.57 -18.33 3.98
C LEU A 352 -7.02 -19.66 4.61
N ASP A 353 -8.29 -19.79 4.95
CA ASP A 353 -8.91 -21.03 5.40
C ASP A 353 -8.89 -22.12 4.32
N GLU A 354 -9.40 -23.30 4.67
CA GLU A 354 -9.24 -24.50 3.84
C GLU A 354 -10.22 -24.58 2.65
N TYR A 355 -11.46 -24.09 2.83
CA TYR A 355 -12.58 -24.42 1.95
C TYR A 355 -13.15 -23.22 1.20
N HIS A 356 -12.59 -22.93 0.04
CA HIS A 356 -13.09 -21.90 -0.87
C HIS A 356 -14.10 -22.46 -1.88
N GLY A 357 -15.30 -22.81 -1.44
CA GLY A 357 -16.33 -23.52 -2.25
C GLY A 357 -16.48 -23.02 -3.70
N GLY A 358 -16.72 -21.71 -3.90
CA GLY A 358 -16.84 -21.12 -5.24
C GLY A 358 -15.54 -21.14 -6.07
N THR A 359 -14.36 -21.06 -5.44
CA THR A 359 -13.07 -21.27 -6.12
C THR A 359 -12.87 -22.75 -6.46
N ARG A 360 -13.25 -23.69 -5.58
CA ARG A 360 -13.22 -25.14 -5.85
C ARG A 360 -14.09 -25.49 -7.05
N GLU A 361 -15.32 -24.97 -7.12
CA GLU A 361 -16.23 -25.16 -8.26
C GLU A 361 -15.64 -24.62 -9.57
N VAL A 362 -15.10 -23.39 -9.57
CA VAL A 362 -14.45 -22.82 -10.77
C VAL A 362 -13.22 -23.63 -11.21
N MET A 363 -12.41 -24.12 -10.26
CA MET A 363 -11.26 -24.98 -10.57
C MET A 363 -11.71 -26.29 -11.24
N HIS A 364 -12.78 -26.91 -10.74
CA HIS A 364 -13.35 -28.12 -11.32
C HIS A 364 -13.89 -27.89 -12.73
N LEU A 365 -14.78 -26.89 -12.90
CA LEU A 365 -15.48 -26.64 -14.16
C LEU A 365 -14.55 -26.15 -15.29
N TRP A 366 -13.58 -25.28 -14.97
CA TRP A 366 -12.81 -24.55 -15.99
C TRP A 366 -11.32 -24.89 -16.01
N LEU A 367 -10.78 -25.46 -14.93
CA LEU A 367 -9.35 -25.74 -14.75
C LEU A 367 -9.07 -27.21 -14.36
N ALA A 368 -9.91 -28.16 -14.77
CA ALA A 368 -9.83 -29.59 -14.44
C ALA A 368 -8.43 -30.24 -14.60
N ARG A 369 -7.55 -29.71 -15.46
CA ARG A 369 -6.14 -30.16 -15.58
C ARG A 369 -5.29 -29.81 -14.34
N LEU A 370 -5.57 -28.67 -13.72
CA LEU A 370 -4.86 -28.13 -12.55
C LEU A 370 -5.52 -28.58 -11.23
N GLU A 371 -6.81 -28.93 -11.27
CA GLU A 371 -7.58 -29.40 -10.12
C GLU A 371 -6.85 -30.47 -9.27
N PRO A 372 -6.21 -31.54 -9.81
CA PRO A 372 -5.51 -32.51 -8.96
C PRO A 372 -4.29 -31.95 -8.22
N ALA A 373 -3.65 -30.90 -8.75
CA ALA A 373 -2.55 -30.22 -8.07
C ALA A 373 -3.06 -29.22 -7.04
N TYR A 374 -4.17 -28.55 -7.35
CA TYR A 374 -4.89 -27.65 -6.45
C TYR A 374 -5.48 -28.39 -5.23
N LEU A 375 -6.19 -29.49 -5.45
CA LEU A 375 -6.73 -30.35 -4.39
C LEU A 375 -5.64 -31.10 -3.61
N LYS A 376 -4.39 -31.11 -4.07
CA LYS A 376 -3.23 -31.60 -3.31
C LYS A 376 -2.50 -30.49 -2.55
N ALA A 377 -2.86 -29.22 -2.77
CA ALA A 377 -2.24 -28.10 -2.09
C ALA A 377 -2.46 -28.20 -0.57
N ASP A 378 -1.45 -27.79 0.19
CA ASP A 378 -1.43 -27.87 1.65
C ASP A 378 -2.64 -27.13 2.28
N GLN A 379 -2.91 -25.92 1.79
CA GLN A 379 -4.08 -25.08 2.11
C GLN A 379 -5.41 -25.81 1.91
N GLN A 380 -5.52 -26.81 1.02
CA GLN A 380 -6.78 -27.48 0.68
C GLN A 380 -6.97 -28.84 1.38
N ASN A 381 -6.07 -29.22 2.30
CA ASN A 381 -6.08 -30.52 2.99
C ASN A 381 -5.71 -30.39 4.49
N GLU A 382 -6.23 -29.36 5.18
CA GLU A 382 -5.88 -29.06 6.59
C GLU A 382 -4.35 -28.93 6.87
N GLY A 383 -3.55 -28.68 5.83
CA GLY A 383 -2.11 -28.57 5.94
C GLY A 383 -1.68 -27.32 6.72
N PRO A 384 -0.45 -27.27 7.25
CA PRO A 384 -0.02 -26.20 8.14
C PRO A 384 0.08 -24.80 7.51
N THR A 385 -0.10 -24.62 6.19
CA THR A 385 0.06 -23.34 5.47
C THR A 385 -0.77 -22.18 6.07
N PRO A 386 -2.07 -22.31 6.40
CA PRO A 386 -2.81 -21.26 7.10
C PRO A 386 -2.19 -20.94 8.47
N GLY A 387 -1.83 -21.96 9.25
CA GLY A 387 -1.16 -21.80 10.54
C GLY A 387 0.24 -21.18 10.44
N MET A 388 0.95 -21.32 9.32
CA MET A 388 2.19 -20.58 9.04
C MET A 388 1.93 -19.08 8.83
N ALA A 389 0.77 -18.68 8.29
CA ALA A 389 0.40 -17.28 8.19
C ALA A 389 0.15 -16.67 9.57
N ASP A 390 -0.59 -17.39 10.43
CA ASP A 390 -0.82 -17.02 11.83
C ASP A 390 0.49 -16.95 12.62
N LEU A 391 1.36 -17.96 12.49
CA LEU A 391 2.68 -17.96 13.12
C LEU A 391 3.52 -16.75 12.69
N SER A 392 3.42 -16.33 11.42
CA SER A 392 4.12 -15.14 10.92
C SER A 392 3.64 -13.84 11.58
N ASN A 393 2.39 -13.77 12.06
CA ASN A 393 1.83 -12.57 12.69
C ASN A 393 2.51 -12.20 14.01
N TYR A 394 2.99 -13.18 14.80
CA TYR A 394 3.77 -12.93 16.02
C TYR A 394 5.02 -12.07 15.78
N LEU A 395 5.58 -12.11 14.56
CA LEU A 395 6.70 -11.27 14.15
C LEU A 395 6.26 -10.08 13.30
N ALA A 396 5.37 -10.30 12.32
CA ALA A 396 4.99 -9.31 11.34
C ALA A 396 4.16 -8.15 11.93
N VAL A 397 3.23 -8.43 12.83
CA VAL A 397 2.33 -7.39 13.39
C VAL A 397 3.09 -6.43 14.32
N PRO A 398 3.90 -6.89 15.31
CA PRO A 398 4.73 -5.97 16.09
C PRO A 398 5.71 -5.16 15.24
N LEU A 399 6.33 -5.79 14.23
CA LEU A 399 7.26 -5.08 13.35
C LEU A 399 6.57 -4.08 12.42
N ALA A 400 5.32 -4.32 12.00
CA ALA A 400 4.52 -3.33 11.27
C ALA A 400 4.29 -2.08 12.14
N TYR A 401 3.96 -2.24 13.43
CA TYR A 401 3.79 -1.10 14.35
C TYR A 401 5.11 -0.37 14.64
N VAL A 402 6.22 -1.09 14.84
CA VAL A 402 7.55 -0.48 14.96
C VAL A 402 7.91 0.30 13.70
N ALA A 403 7.64 -0.24 12.51
CA ALA A 403 7.90 0.44 11.25
C ALA A 403 7.03 1.68 11.07
N LEU A 404 5.75 1.65 11.47
CA LEU A 404 4.85 2.82 11.48
C LEU A 404 5.35 3.90 12.44
N ALA A 405 5.75 3.55 13.65
CA ALA A 405 6.34 4.47 14.61
C ALA A 405 7.65 5.09 14.08
N MET A 406 8.52 4.29 13.46
CA MET A 406 9.71 4.78 12.77
C MET A 406 9.37 5.75 11.64
N LEU A 407 8.37 5.45 10.81
CA LEU A 407 7.94 6.32 9.71
C LEU A 407 7.45 7.69 10.23
N ALA A 408 6.71 7.71 11.35
CA ALA A 408 6.31 8.95 12.01
C ALA A 408 7.52 9.73 12.57
N ALA A 409 8.46 9.03 13.22
CA ALA A 409 9.66 9.64 13.81
C ALA A 409 10.62 10.30 12.78
N LEU A 410 10.52 9.94 11.49
CA LEU A 410 11.26 10.59 10.42
C LEU A 410 10.66 11.94 9.98
N ILE A 411 9.39 12.23 10.28
CA ILE A 411 8.73 13.49 9.85
C ILE A 411 9.45 14.72 10.44
N PRO A 412 9.70 14.82 11.77
CA PRO A 412 10.44 15.95 12.34
C PRO A 412 11.86 16.08 11.77
N GLN A 413 12.51 14.96 11.42
CA GLN A 413 13.85 14.98 10.82
C GLN A 413 13.82 15.56 9.40
N ALA A 414 12.86 15.13 8.57
CA ALA A 414 12.67 15.65 7.22
C ALA A 414 12.32 17.14 7.20
N VAL A 415 11.49 17.60 8.15
CA VAL A 415 11.18 19.03 8.35
C VAL A 415 12.44 19.82 8.74
N ARG A 416 13.18 19.37 9.77
CA ARG A 416 14.41 20.04 10.24
C ARG A 416 15.46 20.14 9.13
N ARG A 417 15.66 19.07 8.35
CA ARG A 417 16.60 19.02 7.21
C ARG A 417 16.07 19.74 5.95
N ARG A 418 14.84 20.26 5.98
CA ARG A 418 14.15 20.89 4.83
C ARG A 418 14.10 20.02 3.57
N ASP A 419 14.19 18.70 3.72
CA ASP A 419 14.14 17.76 2.61
C ASP A 419 12.68 17.47 2.23
N GLY A 420 12.13 18.33 1.36
CA GLY A 420 10.76 18.17 0.89
C GLY A 420 10.52 16.92 0.04
N VAL A 421 11.56 16.25 -0.49
CA VAL A 421 11.36 14.94 -1.15
C VAL A 421 11.12 13.87 -0.09
N ALA A 422 11.91 13.86 0.98
CA ALA A 422 11.71 12.96 2.11
C ALA A 422 10.36 13.23 2.80
N LEU A 423 10.08 14.49 3.17
CA LEU A 423 8.81 14.87 3.78
C LEU A 423 7.63 14.55 2.86
N GLY A 424 7.78 14.79 1.55
CA GLY A 424 6.75 14.48 0.57
C GLY A 424 6.45 12.99 0.46
N ALA A 425 7.49 12.14 0.47
CA ALA A 425 7.35 10.68 0.49
C ALA A 425 6.69 10.18 1.78
N LEU A 426 7.05 10.73 2.94
CA LEU A 426 6.43 10.38 4.23
C LEU A 426 4.92 10.72 4.23
N LEU A 427 4.57 11.97 3.92
CA LEU A 427 3.17 12.42 3.92
C LEU A 427 2.32 11.68 2.87
N PHE A 428 2.91 11.38 1.70
CA PHE A 428 2.23 10.60 0.66
C PHE A 428 1.95 9.16 1.10
N LEU A 429 2.90 8.49 1.76
CA LEU A 429 2.67 7.13 2.28
C LEU A 429 1.66 7.12 3.44
N TRP A 430 1.72 8.08 4.36
CA TRP A 430 0.70 8.23 5.42
C TRP A 430 -0.70 8.45 4.83
N ALA A 431 -0.82 9.29 3.81
CA ALA A 431 -2.08 9.49 3.10
C ALA A 431 -2.54 8.22 2.36
N ALA A 432 -1.63 7.40 1.84
CA ALA A 432 -1.96 6.13 1.21
C ALA A 432 -2.48 5.08 2.23
N LEU A 433 -1.83 4.96 3.38
CA LEU A 433 -2.24 4.06 4.46
C LEU A 433 -3.59 4.47 5.07
N ALA A 434 -3.79 5.76 5.33
CA ALA A 434 -5.07 6.27 5.83
C ALA A 434 -6.18 6.17 4.76
N GLY A 435 -5.86 6.49 3.50
CA GLY A 435 -6.80 6.40 2.38
C GLY A 435 -7.25 4.98 2.12
N ASN A 436 -6.34 4.00 2.09
CA ASN A 436 -6.68 2.59 1.92
C ASN A 436 -7.55 2.09 3.09
N ALA A 437 -7.19 2.44 4.33
CA ALA A 437 -7.98 2.05 5.50
C ALA A 437 -9.40 2.64 5.49
N LEU A 438 -9.54 3.93 5.19
CA LEU A 438 -10.85 4.60 5.04
C LEU A 438 -11.68 3.99 3.89
N ILE A 439 -11.08 3.77 2.72
CA ILE A 439 -11.78 3.19 1.56
C ILE A 439 -12.29 1.79 1.87
N CYS A 440 -11.45 0.92 2.43
CA CYS A 440 -11.82 -0.46 2.74
C CYS A 440 -12.79 -0.57 3.92
N GLY A 441 -12.53 0.13 5.03
CA GLY A 441 -13.39 0.10 6.21
C GLY A 441 -14.77 0.71 5.96
N ALA A 442 -14.87 1.82 5.22
CA ALA A 442 -16.13 2.54 5.04
C ALA A 442 -16.99 2.07 3.86
N LEU A 443 -16.41 1.42 2.85
CA LEU A 443 -17.15 0.95 1.66
C LEU A 443 -17.29 -0.57 1.57
N SER A 444 -16.58 -1.31 2.43
CA SER A 444 -16.71 -2.75 2.63
C SER A 444 -16.83 -2.98 4.15
N ASN A 445 -15.86 -3.63 4.76
CA ASN A 445 -15.84 -4.05 6.15
C ASN A 445 -14.37 -4.17 6.60
N PRO A 446 -14.05 -3.90 7.88
CA PRO A 446 -12.68 -4.02 8.37
C PRO A 446 -12.15 -5.47 8.31
N HIS A 447 -11.14 -5.68 7.47
CA HIS A 447 -10.46 -6.98 7.28
C HIS A 447 -8.94 -6.80 7.34
N ASP A 448 -8.26 -7.69 8.04
CA ASP A 448 -6.81 -7.62 8.25
C ASP A 448 -6.00 -7.64 6.94
N ARG A 449 -6.50 -8.34 5.90
CA ARG A 449 -5.85 -8.35 4.58
C ARG A 449 -5.74 -6.96 3.94
N TYR A 450 -6.70 -6.08 4.19
CA TYR A 450 -6.82 -4.83 3.45
C TYR A 450 -5.72 -3.82 3.80
N GLN A 451 -5.26 -3.74 5.05
CA GLN A 451 -4.13 -2.88 5.42
C GLN A 451 -2.79 -3.63 5.35
N ASN A 452 -2.77 -4.93 5.67
CA ASN A 452 -1.55 -5.73 5.58
C ASN A 452 -0.94 -5.77 4.17
N ARG A 453 -1.78 -5.86 3.12
CA ARG A 453 -1.33 -5.78 1.70
C ARG A 453 -0.58 -4.50 1.34
N LEU A 454 -0.66 -3.45 2.16
CA LEU A 454 -0.02 -2.16 1.93
C LEU A 454 1.05 -1.82 2.97
N VAL A 455 0.90 -2.25 4.23
CA VAL A 455 1.78 -1.85 5.35
C VAL A 455 3.24 -2.29 5.15
N TRP A 456 3.51 -3.34 4.37
CA TRP A 456 4.87 -3.77 4.05
C TRP A 456 5.68 -2.74 3.23
N LEU A 457 5.06 -1.72 2.61
CA LEU A 457 5.79 -0.57 2.05
C LEU A 457 6.43 0.33 3.13
N VAL A 458 5.92 0.31 4.37
CA VAL A 458 6.41 1.15 5.46
C VAL A 458 7.90 0.94 5.76
N PRO A 459 8.42 -0.28 5.99
CA PRO A 459 9.86 -0.50 6.15
C PRO A 459 10.68 -0.09 4.92
N VAL A 460 10.14 -0.23 3.69
CA VAL A 460 10.84 0.23 2.46
C VAL A 460 11.08 1.73 2.49
N PHE A 461 10.02 2.51 2.76
CA PHE A 461 10.13 3.97 2.88
C PHE A 461 10.97 4.37 4.09
N ALA A 462 10.74 3.77 5.27
CA ALA A 462 11.44 4.12 6.49
C ALA A 462 12.96 3.90 6.37
N LEU A 463 13.41 2.75 5.86
CA LEU A 463 14.83 2.45 5.67
C LEU A 463 15.47 3.38 4.63
N ALA A 464 14.83 3.53 3.46
CA ALA A 464 15.36 4.38 2.39
C ALA A 464 15.43 5.86 2.81
N LEU A 465 14.40 6.39 3.47
CA LEU A 465 14.34 7.79 3.90
C LEU A 465 15.24 8.06 5.12
N ASN A 466 15.39 7.12 6.06
CA ASN A 466 16.41 7.20 7.10
C ASN A 466 17.81 7.27 6.49
N SER A 467 18.12 6.43 5.49
CA SER A 467 19.43 6.49 4.79
C SER A 467 19.65 7.84 4.09
N ARG A 468 18.61 8.38 3.44
CA ARG A 468 18.62 9.70 2.79
C ARG A 468 18.91 10.83 3.78
N LEU A 469 18.20 10.86 4.90
CA LEU A 469 18.33 11.92 5.91
C LEU A 469 19.67 11.84 6.67
N ARG A 470 20.25 10.63 6.82
CA ARG A 470 21.61 10.44 7.36
C ARG A 470 22.70 10.83 6.37
N ALA A 471 22.58 10.47 5.09
CA ALA A 471 23.56 10.82 4.07
C ALA A 471 23.75 12.34 3.95
N LEU A 472 22.66 13.11 4.05
CA LEU A 472 22.70 14.57 4.06
C LEU A 472 23.32 15.15 5.35
N ALA A 473 23.30 14.41 6.46
CA ALA A 473 23.93 14.85 7.72
C ALA A 473 25.46 14.77 7.67
N GLY A 474 26.02 13.78 6.96
CA GLY A 474 27.47 13.62 6.81
C GLY A 474 28.15 14.73 5.99
N VAL A 475 27.41 15.42 5.13
CA VAL A 475 27.92 16.51 4.28
C VAL A 475 28.03 17.85 5.03
N GLU A 476 27.26 18.04 6.10
CA GLU A 476 27.35 19.23 6.97
C GLU A 476 28.35 19.06 8.13
N ALA A 477 28.95 17.88 8.28
CA ALA A 477 29.69 17.46 9.48
C ALA A 477 31.21 17.32 9.29
N GLU A 478 31.78 17.74 8.16
CA GLU A 478 33.21 18.08 8.09
C GLU A 478 33.40 19.55 8.53
N PRO A 479 33.82 19.83 9.78
CA PRO A 479 34.49 21.09 10.04
C PRO A 479 35.78 21.06 9.25
N ALA A 480 35.91 21.93 8.25
CA ALA A 480 37.16 22.09 7.53
C ALA A 480 38.25 22.48 8.55
N ILE A 481 39.12 21.53 8.90
CA ILE A 481 40.34 21.79 9.66
C ILE A 481 41.28 22.53 8.71
N VAL A 482 41.04 23.83 8.57
CA VAL A 482 41.97 24.77 7.96
C VAL A 482 43.13 24.88 8.94
N VAL A 483 44.12 23.99 8.81
CA VAL A 483 45.44 24.20 9.38
C VAL A 483 46.05 25.39 8.64
N PRO A 484 46.24 26.56 9.27
CA PRO A 484 46.95 27.65 8.64
C PRO A 484 48.43 27.24 8.65
N ASN A 485 48.99 26.94 7.48
CA ASN A 485 50.44 26.77 7.34
C ASN A 485 51.12 28.04 7.85
N ALA A 486 51.85 27.94 8.96
CA ALA A 486 52.64 29.04 9.49
C ALA A 486 53.95 29.19 8.71
N PRO A 487 54.24 30.36 8.11
CA PRO A 487 55.59 30.72 7.72
C PRO A 487 56.25 31.45 8.90
N LEU A 488 57.45 31.00 9.29
CA LEU A 488 58.26 31.70 10.26
C LEU A 488 58.72 33.07 9.71
N LEU A 489 58.58 34.10 10.55
CA LEU A 489 59.12 35.45 10.36
C LEU A 489 60.67 35.44 10.31
N PRO A 490 61.33 36.41 9.64
CA PRO A 490 61.62 37.66 10.36
C PRO A 490 61.68 38.97 9.52
N GLY A 491 61.19 40.05 10.15
CA GLY A 491 61.80 41.39 10.09
C GLY A 491 61.35 42.36 8.99
N LEU A 492 60.69 43.47 9.38
CA LEU A 492 61.23 44.85 9.29
C LEU A 492 60.21 45.94 9.73
N LEU A 493 60.64 46.76 10.70
CA LEU A 493 60.35 48.19 10.91
C LEU A 493 58.92 48.80 10.90
N ARG A 494 58.50 49.20 12.12
CA ARG A 494 58.01 50.54 12.54
C ARG A 494 56.95 51.29 11.68
N ARG A 495 55.82 51.67 12.33
CA ARG A 495 55.52 53.07 12.76
C ARG A 495 54.32 53.21 13.72
N ARG A 496 54.25 54.38 14.37
CA ARG A 496 53.26 54.88 15.38
C ARG A 496 51.96 55.41 14.70
N TRP A 497 50.80 55.69 15.32
CA TRP A 497 50.19 55.68 16.69
C TRP A 497 48.64 55.94 16.53
N PRO A 498 47.77 56.17 17.56
CA PRO A 498 47.93 56.20 19.03
C PRO A 498 46.95 55.29 19.82
N ARG A 499 47.00 55.36 21.17
CA ARG A 499 46.05 54.71 22.11
C ARG A 499 44.93 55.67 22.53
N ILE A 500 43.72 55.15 22.76
CA ILE A 500 42.66 55.76 23.57
C ILE A 500 42.42 54.84 24.78
N ALA A 501 42.13 55.39 25.96
CA ALA A 501 42.09 54.64 27.21
C ALA A 501 40.82 54.87 28.03
N LEU A 502 40.20 53.74 28.44
CA LEU A 502 39.49 53.52 29.73
C LEU A 502 38.15 54.27 29.93
N PRO A 503 37.22 53.78 30.79
CA PRO A 503 37.46 52.99 32.02
C PRO A 503 36.67 51.67 32.20
N ARG A 504 37.08 50.92 33.24
CA ARG A 504 36.31 49.84 33.89
C ARG A 504 35.35 50.45 34.92
N PRO A 505 34.22 49.80 35.21
CA PRO A 505 33.61 49.80 36.54
C PRO A 505 33.90 48.48 37.26
N ALA A 506 34.18 48.57 38.56
CA ALA A 506 34.03 47.47 39.52
C ALA A 506 32.84 47.79 40.45
N ASP A 507 32.55 46.84 41.33
CA ASP A 507 31.64 46.93 42.49
C ASP A 507 30.14 46.71 42.21
N ALA A 508 29.53 45.95 43.11
CA ALA A 508 28.24 45.26 42.97
C ALA A 508 27.09 45.99 43.71
N PRO A 509 25.84 45.49 43.64
CA PRO A 509 25.46 44.42 44.56
C PRO A 509 24.59 43.30 43.93
N ALA A 510 24.58 42.14 44.58
CA ALA A 510 23.70 41.04 44.23
C ALA A 510 22.25 41.33 44.68
N LEU A 511 21.28 41.13 43.78
CA LEU A 511 19.85 41.06 44.13
C LEU A 511 19.34 39.65 43.83
N GLY A 512 18.90 38.93 44.86
CA GLY A 512 18.37 37.58 44.71
C GLY A 512 16.95 37.59 44.15
N LEU A 513 16.68 36.73 43.16
CA LEU A 513 15.33 36.37 42.74
C LEU A 513 15.21 34.85 42.71
N ARG A 514 14.24 34.34 43.46
CA ARG A 514 14.00 32.90 43.66
C ARG A 514 13.39 32.29 42.40
N VAL A 515 13.90 31.15 41.97
CA VAL A 515 13.20 30.23 41.06
C VAL A 515 12.45 29.21 41.93
N PRO A 516 11.13 29.00 41.77
CA PRO A 516 10.42 27.98 42.52
C PRO A 516 10.77 26.58 42.02
N GLU A 517 10.99 25.64 42.94
CA GLU A 517 11.02 24.21 42.62
C GLU A 517 9.63 23.75 42.16
N ILE A 518 9.55 23.04 41.04
CA ILE A 518 8.35 22.31 40.64
C ILE A 518 8.56 20.86 41.07
N ALA A 519 7.66 20.37 41.92
CA ALA A 519 7.74 19.04 42.50
C ALA A 519 7.70 17.95 41.41
N VAL A 520 8.64 17.02 41.48
CA VAL A 520 8.56 15.73 40.79
C VAL A 520 7.62 14.84 41.61
N ILE A 521 6.52 14.42 41.00
CA ILE A 521 5.65 13.39 41.58
C ILE A 521 6.09 12.05 41.01
N ASP A 522 6.71 11.22 41.83
CA ASP A 522 6.93 9.81 41.53
C ASP A 522 5.59 9.08 41.48
N LEU A 523 5.28 8.45 40.35
CA LEU A 523 4.17 7.51 40.21
C LEU A 523 4.75 6.10 40.04
N THR A 524 4.67 5.31 41.10
CA THR A 524 5.16 3.93 41.14
C THR A 524 4.17 2.95 40.51
N VAL A 525 4.72 1.83 40.03
CA VAL A 525 3.97 0.79 39.30
C VAL A 525 3.21 -0.11 40.29
N ALA A 526 1.94 0.21 40.58
CA ALA A 526 1.12 -0.61 41.49
C ALA A 526 -0.41 -0.68 41.23
N ASP A 527 -1.03 0.26 40.48
CA ASP A 527 -2.51 0.39 40.42
C ASP A 527 -3.18 0.01 39.07
N LEU A 528 -2.65 -0.98 38.35
CA LEU A 528 -3.30 -1.56 37.15
C LEU A 528 -3.42 -3.08 37.22
N ALA A 529 -4.11 -3.56 38.26
CA ALA A 529 -4.40 -4.97 38.49
C ALA A 529 -5.91 -5.23 38.76
N ALA A 530 -6.79 -4.75 37.88
CA ALA A 530 -8.23 -5.07 37.91
C ALA A 530 -8.97 -4.77 36.58
N VAL A 531 -8.58 -5.42 35.47
CA VAL A 531 -9.46 -5.53 34.30
C VAL A 531 -9.55 -7.00 33.89
N ASN A 532 -10.74 -7.57 34.10
CA ASN A 532 -11.00 -8.99 33.98
C ASN A 532 -11.23 -9.36 32.50
N LEU A 533 -10.20 -9.87 31.83
CA LEU A 533 -10.31 -10.40 30.46
C LEU A 533 -10.68 -11.88 30.51
N ALA A 534 -11.99 -12.16 30.59
CA ALA A 534 -12.52 -13.52 30.56
C ALA A 534 -13.80 -13.58 29.71
N ALA A 535 -13.64 -13.99 28.44
CA ALA A 535 -14.73 -14.41 27.55
C ALA A 535 -14.14 -15.30 26.43
N GLU A 536 -13.67 -16.49 26.79
CA GLU A 536 -13.41 -17.54 25.80
C GLU A 536 -14.74 -18.03 25.23
N GLN A 537 -14.92 -17.92 23.91
CA GLN A 537 -15.98 -18.63 23.20
C GLN A 537 -15.37 -19.87 22.53
N ALA A 538 -15.75 -21.04 23.03
CA ALA A 538 -15.45 -22.31 22.38
C ALA A 538 -16.25 -22.46 21.07
N PRO A 539 -15.72 -23.17 20.06
CA PRO A 539 -16.39 -23.30 18.76
C PRO A 539 -17.65 -24.18 18.88
N ALA A 540 -18.76 -23.70 18.30
CA ALA A 540 -19.98 -24.49 18.17
C ALA A 540 -19.85 -25.46 16.99
N SER A 541 -19.72 -26.75 17.29
CA SER A 541 -19.85 -27.83 16.32
C SER A 541 -21.33 -28.07 15.97
N LEU A 542 -21.67 -28.01 14.68
CA LEU A 542 -22.93 -28.50 14.11
C LEU A 542 -22.65 -29.11 12.71
N PRO A 543 -23.51 -30.03 12.23
CA PRO A 543 -23.11 -31.20 11.44
C PRO A 543 -23.04 -31.00 9.92
#